data_AF-A0A819KQP2-F1
#
_entry.id   AF-A0A819KQP2-F1
#
_cell.length_a   1.000
_cell.length_b   1.000
_cell.length_c   1.000
_cell.angle_alpha   90.00
_cell.angle_beta   90.00
_cell.angle_gamma   90.00
#
_symmetry.space_group_name_H-M   'P 1'
#
loop_
_entity.id
_entity.type
_entity.pdbx_description
1 polymer ?
#
loop_
_entity_poly.entity_id
_entity_poly.type
_entity_poly.pdbx_seq_one_letter_code
_entity_poly.pdbx_strand_id
1 'polypeptide(L)'
;MKGLIGIAPTTDFPIVFFSELFSGAVSDKELATLSGLTKLNYPPGTEIMADKGFHLQDIEQEKQWKFVIPSFLDESSQYSSTDIGNNMKISSVHIRVEHAIGRMHIFRILSTPIPYQLFSSINQIAFICAFASNFMYRENEKRNIEK
;
A
#
# COMPACT_ATOMS: atom_id res chain seq x y z
N MET A 1 11.82 10.79 1.34
CA MET A 1 11.77 9.94 0.13
C MET A 1 10.39 9.31 0.06
N LYS A 2 9.93 8.92 -1.11
CA LYS A 2 8.64 8.23 -1.32
C LYS A 2 8.88 6.89 -2.00
N GLY A 3 8.08 5.88 -1.71
CA GLY A 3 8.08 4.59 -2.40
C GLY A 3 6.66 4.08 -2.55
N LEU A 4 6.41 3.27 -3.57
CA LEU A 4 5.14 2.61 -3.78
C LEU A 4 5.19 1.19 -3.22
N ILE A 5 4.18 0.84 -2.43
CA ILE A 5 4.03 -0.46 -1.80
C ILE A 5 2.75 -1.08 -2.34
N GLY A 6 2.82 -2.32 -2.83
CA GLY A 6 1.66 -3.09 -3.22
C GLY A 6 1.35 -4.16 -2.19
N ILE A 7 0.09 -4.23 -1.77
CA ILE A 7 -0.38 -5.11 -0.71
C ILE A 7 -1.47 -6.06 -1.23
N ALA A 8 -1.28 -7.35 -1.02
CA ALA A 8 -2.29 -8.37 -1.27
C ALA A 8 -3.23 -8.46 -0.05
N PRO A 9 -4.54 -8.23 -0.23
CA PRO A 9 -5.48 -8.09 0.87
C PRO A 9 -5.77 -9.38 1.62
N THR A 10 -5.54 -10.55 1.02
CA THR A 10 -6.00 -11.85 1.53
C THR A 10 -4.90 -12.75 2.08
N THR A 11 -3.64 -12.34 2.04
CA THR A 11 -2.50 -13.20 2.37
C THR A 11 -1.86 -12.84 3.70
N ASP A 12 -1.34 -13.86 4.40
CA ASP A 12 -0.55 -13.69 5.63
C ASP A 12 0.76 -12.93 5.42
N PHE A 13 1.22 -12.81 4.16
CA PHE A 13 2.37 -12.01 3.73
C PHE A 13 1.89 -10.84 2.86
N PRO A 14 1.39 -9.75 3.48
CA PRO A 14 0.59 -8.77 2.77
C PRO A 14 1.41 -7.96 1.75
N ILE A 15 2.67 -7.64 1.98
CA ILE A 15 3.47 -6.85 1.03
C ILE A 15 3.97 -7.76 -0.10
N VAL A 16 3.52 -7.48 -1.32
CA VAL A 16 3.84 -8.26 -2.54
C VAL A 16 4.65 -7.46 -3.56
N PHE A 17 4.74 -6.14 -3.37
CA PHE A 17 5.48 -5.25 -4.26
C PHE A 17 6.08 -4.09 -3.48
N PHE A 18 7.31 -3.71 -3.84
CA PHE A 18 7.99 -2.53 -3.33
C PHE A 18 8.79 -1.90 -4.46
N SER A 19 8.59 -0.61 -4.71
CA SER A 19 9.34 0.13 -5.73
C SER A 19 10.68 0.63 -5.22
N GLU A 20 11.52 1.14 -6.13
CA GLU A 20 12.61 2.03 -5.70
C GLU A 20 12.05 3.27 -4.99
N LEU A 21 12.91 3.91 -4.20
CA LEU A 21 12.58 5.15 -3.53
C LEU A 21 12.90 6.35 -4.41
N PHE A 22 11.96 7.28 -4.43
CA PHE A 22 12.01 8.53 -5.18
C PHE A 22 12.08 9.74 -4.25
N SER A 23 12.36 10.90 -4.83
CA SER A 23 12.27 12.16 -4.10
C SER A 23 10.85 12.40 -3.57
N GLY A 24 10.73 13.06 -2.41
CA GLY A 24 9.44 13.44 -1.86
C GLY A 24 8.63 14.40 -2.75
N ALA A 25 9.30 15.06 -3.68
CA ALA A 25 8.70 15.98 -4.65
C ALA A 25 7.98 15.28 -5.82
N VAL A 26 8.22 13.97 -6.01
CA VAL A 26 7.55 13.21 -7.08
C VAL A 26 6.06 13.09 -6.75
N SER A 27 5.22 13.40 -7.74
CA SER A 27 3.77 13.28 -7.62
C SER A 27 3.35 11.82 -7.54
N ASP A 28 2.18 11.53 -6.97
CA ASP A 28 1.73 10.14 -6.81
C ASP A 28 1.44 9.48 -8.18
N LYS A 29 1.02 10.29 -9.16
CA LYS A 29 0.89 9.87 -10.57
C LYS A 29 2.24 9.46 -11.18
N GLU A 30 3.26 10.30 -11.06
CA GLU A 30 4.61 9.98 -11.55
C GLU A 30 5.19 8.78 -10.81
N LEU A 31 4.95 8.66 -9.50
CA LEU A 31 5.37 7.53 -8.70
C LEU A 31 4.76 6.23 -9.22
N ALA A 32 3.47 6.20 -9.56
CA ALA A 32 2.83 5.02 -10.14
C ALA A 32 3.45 4.60 -11.48
N THR A 33 3.82 5.57 -12.33
CA THR A 33 4.47 5.27 -13.62
C THR A 33 5.92 4.83 -13.45
N LEU A 34 6.70 5.51 -12.60
CA LEU A 34 8.13 5.26 -12.42
C LEU A 34 8.43 4.03 -11.56
N SER A 35 7.53 3.70 -10.63
CA SER A 35 7.69 2.58 -9.69
C SER A 35 7.80 1.21 -10.36
N GLY A 36 7.39 1.10 -11.64
CA GLY A 36 7.27 -0.18 -12.33
C GLY A 36 5.96 -0.90 -12.06
N LEU A 37 4.99 -0.27 -11.38
CA LEU A 37 3.64 -0.82 -11.21
C LEU A 37 3.03 -1.21 -12.57
N THR A 38 3.14 -0.34 -13.58
CA THR A 38 2.64 -0.59 -14.94
C THR A 38 3.36 -1.71 -15.68
N LYS A 39 4.46 -2.23 -15.15
CA LYS A 39 5.16 -3.41 -15.71
C LYS A 39 4.62 -4.72 -15.14
N LEU A 40 3.79 -4.68 -14.09
CA LEU A 40 3.15 -5.86 -13.53
C LEU A 40 2.09 -6.37 -14.51
N ASN A 41 2.08 -7.69 -14.71
CA ASN A 41 1.15 -8.34 -15.64
C ASN A 41 -0.04 -8.94 -14.86
N TYR A 42 -0.97 -8.08 -14.47
CA TYR A 42 -2.24 -8.50 -13.89
C TYR A 42 -3.32 -8.59 -14.97
N PRO A 43 -4.28 -9.53 -14.85
CA PRO A 43 -5.32 -9.70 -15.85
C PRO A 43 -6.20 -8.44 -15.99
N PRO A 44 -6.74 -8.17 -17.20
CA PRO A 44 -7.76 -7.16 -17.39
C PRO A 44 -8.92 -7.34 -16.41
N GLY A 45 -9.45 -6.23 -15.89
CA GLY A 45 -10.49 -6.21 -14.85
C GLY A 45 -9.98 -6.37 -13.42
N THR A 46 -8.65 -6.43 -13.21
CA THR A 46 -8.08 -6.42 -11.85
C THR A 46 -8.47 -5.14 -11.12
N GLU A 47 -9.00 -5.30 -9.91
CA GLU A 47 -9.31 -4.19 -9.01
C GLU A 47 -8.08 -3.88 -8.14
N ILE A 48 -7.63 -2.62 -8.18
CA ILE A 48 -6.51 -2.14 -7.38
C ILE A 48 -7.04 -1.03 -6.47
N MET A 49 -6.92 -1.21 -5.16
CA MET A 49 -7.25 -0.13 -4.24
C MET A 49 -6.14 0.92 -4.25
N ALA A 50 -6.49 2.20 -4.37
CA ALA A 50 -5.52 3.29 -4.36
C ALA A 50 -6.04 4.48 -3.56
N ASP A 51 -5.11 5.24 -2.96
CA ASP A 51 -5.46 6.47 -2.25
C ASP A 51 -6.02 7.52 -3.21
N LYS A 52 -6.81 8.45 -2.66
CA LYS A 52 -7.50 9.52 -3.40
C LYS A 52 -6.57 10.37 -4.29
N GLY A 53 -5.28 10.44 -3.97
CA GLY A 53 -4.26 11.18 -4.74
C GLY A 53 -3.81 10.49 -6.04
N PHE A 54 -4.13 9.21 -6.23
CA PHE A 54 -3.78 8.42 -7.41
C PHE A 54 -4.84 8.58 -8.51
N HIS A 55 -4.85 9.73 -9.19
CA HIS A 55 -5.62 9.88 -10.43
C HIS A 55 -4.89 9.20 -11.60
N LEU A 56 -5.13 7.89 -11.75
CA LEU A 56 -4.44 7.02 -12.72
C LEU A 56 -5.32 6.60 -13.91
N GLN A 57 -6.20 7.49 -14.39
CA GLN A 57 -7.09 7.20 -15.53
C GLN A 57 -6.32 6.72 -16.77
N ASP A 58 -5.13 7.28 -17.02
CA ASP A 58 -4.27 6.85 -18.13
C ASP A 58 -3.85 5.37 -17.99
N ILE A 59 -3.57 4.92 -16.75
CA ILE A 59 -3.18 3.54 -16.46
C ILE A 59 -4.40 2.60 -16.53
N GLU A 60 -5.58 3.06 -16.08
CA GLU A 60 -6.84 2.29 -16.21
C GLU A 60 -7.13 1.94 -17.66
N GLN A 61 -6.97 2.91 -18.56
CA GLN A 61 -7.22 2.71 -19.98
C GLN A 61 -6.18 1.80 -20.63
N GLU A 62 -4.90 1.99 -20.31
CA GLU A 62 -3.81 1.18 -20.88
C GLU A 62 -3.86 -0.27 -20.40
N LYS A 63 -4.08 -0.49 -19.10
CA LYS A 63 -4.02 -1.82 -18.46
C LYS A 63 -5.35 -2.52 -18.30
N GLN A 64 -6.45 -1.81 -18.57
CA GLN A 64 -7.81 -2.28 -18.28
C GLN A 64 -7.97 -2.67 -16.81
N TRP A 65 -7.29 -1.97 -15.91
CA TRP A 65 -7.45 -2.12 -14.46
C TRP A 65 -8.55 -1.17 -13.95
N LYS A 66 -9.08 -1.49 -12.77
CA LYS A 66 -10.09 -0.66 -12.10
C LYS A 66 -9.54 -0.18 -10.77
N PHE A 67 -9.30 1.13 -10.61
CA PHE A 67 -8.90 1.66 -9.32
C PHE A 67 -10.12 1.89 -8.42
N VAL A 68 -10.04 1.38 -7.20
CA VAL A 68 -11.06 1.54 -6.17
C VAL A 68 -10.52 2.49 -5.10
N ILE A 69 -11.17 3.64 -4.93
CA ILE A 69 -10.80 4.59 -3.88
C ILE A 69 -11.64 4.30 -2.64
N PRO A 70 -11.04 4.13 -1.46
CA PRO A 70 -11.78 4.04 -0.21
C PRO A 70 -12.59 5.32 0.01
N SER A 71 -13.92 5.21 -0.03
CA SER A 71 -14.80 6.28 0.40
C SER A 71 -14.89 6.27 1.91
N PHE A 72 -14.39 7.33 2.55
CA PHE A 72 -14.68 7.61 3.95
C PHE A 72 -16.19 7.81 4.08
N LEU A 73 -16.79 7.18 5.08
CA LEU A 73 -18.22 7.31 5.39
C LEU A 73 -18.52 8.77 5.71
N ASP A 74 -18.98 9.54 4.72
CA ASP A 74 -19.69 10.78 5.01
C ASP A 74 -20.99 10.39 5.72
N GLU A 75 -21.15 10.86 6.96
CA GLU A 75 -22.30 10.57 7.84
C GLU A 75 -23.65 11.06 7.26
N SER A 76 -23.64 11.74 6.11
CA SER A 76 -24.78 12.50 5.58
C SER A 76 -25.61 11.80 4.49
N SER A 77 -25.30 10.56 4.10
CA SER A 77 -26.10 9.84 3.09
C SER A 77 -26.62 8.51 3.59
N GLN A 78 -27.94 8.31 3.53
CA GLN A 78 -28.60 7.02 3.76
C GLN A 78 -28.15 6.03 2.66
N TYR A 79 -27.10 5.27 2.94
CA TYR A 79 -26.64 4.20 2.05
C TYR A 79 -27.57 2.98 2.12
N SER A 80 -27.74 2.28 1.00
CA SER A 80 -28.44 0.98 1.00
C SER A 80 -27.62 -0.07 1.76
N SER A 81 -28.27 -1.12 2.28
CA SER A 81 -27.58 -2.20 3.02
C SER A 81 -26.45 -2.88 2.22
N THR A 82 -26.59 -2.93 0.89
CA THR A 82 -25.57 -3.44 -0.04
C THR A 82 -24.37 -2.52 -0.17
N ASP A 83 -24.58 -1.20 -0.21
CA ASP A 83 -23.50 -0.21 -0.32
C ASP A 83 -22.70 -0.15 0.99
N ILE A 84 -23.38 -0.27 2.13
CA ILE A 84 -22.75 -0.35 3.44
C ILE A 84 -21.79 -1.56 3.51
N GLY A 85 -22.24 -2.73 3.06
CA GLY A 85 -21.42 -3.95 3.07
C GLY A 85 -20.16 -3.85 2.19
N ASN A 86 -20.27 -3.21 1.03
CA ASN A 86 -19.13 -3.01 0.13
C ASN A 86 -18.15 -1.97 0.69
N ASN A 87 -18.64 -0.86 1.25
CA ASN A 87 -17.80 0.15 1.90
C ASN A 87 -17.08 -0.39 3.13
N MET A 88 -17.72 -1.28 3.91
CA MET A 88 -17.08 -1.99 5.01
C MET A 88 -15.92 -2.87 4.53
N LYS A 89 -16.12 -3.61 3.42
CA LYS A 89 -15.04 -4.44 2.84
C LYS A 89 -13.86 -3.59 2.40
N ILE A 90 -14.11 -2.51 1.66
CA ILE A 90 -13.05 -1.60 1.19
C ILE A 90 -12.31 -0.97 2.39
N SER A 91 -13.05 -0.48 3.38
CA SER A 91 -12.47 0.06 4.62
C SER A 91 -11.62 -0.99 5.37
N SER A 92 -12.05 -2.25 5.42
CA SER A 92 -11.30 -3.32 6.07
C SER A 92 -9.97 -3.62 5.37
N VAL A 93 -9.95 -3.54 4.03
CA VAL A 93 -8.72 -3.69 3.24
C VAL A 93 -7.79 -2.49 3.47
N HIS A 94 -8.33 -1.28 3.52
CA HIS A 94 -7.57 -0.07 3.86
C HIS A 94 -6.90 -0.16 5.23
N ILE A 95 -7.60 -0.66 6.25
CA ILE A 95 -7.00 -0.91 7.58
C ILE A 95 -5.82 -1.89 7.50
N ARG A 96 -5.91 -2.93 6.67
CA ARG A 96 -4.79 -3.87 6.47
C ARG A 96 -3.58 -3.19 5.81
N VAL A 97 -3.82 -2.26 4.89
CA VAL A 97 -2.78 -1.44 4.26
C VAL A 97 -2.06 -0.58 5.29
N GLU A 98 -2.81 0.19 6.09
CA GLU A 98 -2.27 1.02 7.16
C GLU A 98 -1.45 0.21 8.17
N HIS A 99 -1.94 -0.96 8.57
CA HIS A 99 -1.19 -1.86 9.45
C HIS A 99 0.11 -2.37 8.82
N ALA A 100 0.14 -2.68 7.52
CA ALA A 100 1.35 -3.11 6.84
C ALA A 100 2.41 -2.00 6.78
N ILE A 101 1.97 -0.78 6.44
CA ILE A 101 2.85 0.40 6.45
C ILE A 101 3.37 0.68 7.86
N GLY A 102 2.48 0.63 8.87
CA GLY A 102 2.86 0.80 10.27
C GLY A 102 3.91 -0.21 10.75
N ARG A 103 3.86 -1.46 10.28
CA ARG A 103 4.89 -2.47 10.58
C ARG A 103 6.25 -2.10 9.99
N MET A 104 6.29 -1.56 8.78
CA MET A 104 7.55 -1.11 8.18
C MET A 104 8.22 0.00 9.02
N HIS A 105 7.42 0.87 9.64
CA HIS A 105 7.93 1.93 10.52
C HIS A 105 8.53 1.44 11.84
N ILE A 106 8.36 0.16 12.21
CA ILE A 106 9.04 -0.46 13.35
C ILE A 106 10.56 -0.46 13.13
N PHE A 107 11.01 -0.58 11.88
CA PHE A 107 12.43 -0.49 11.55
C PHE A 107 12.89 0.95 11.70
N ARG A 108 13.54 1.26 12.83
CA ARG A 108 14.02 2.61 13.16
C ARG A 108 14.85 3.25 12.06
N ILE A 109 15.59 2.47 11.28
CA ILE A 109 16.38 2.95 10.13
C ILE A 109 15.54 3.68 9.08
N LEU A 110 14.26 3.35 8.94
CA LEU A 110 13.31 4.03 8.04
C LEU A 110 12.60 5.21 8.72
N SER A 111 12.62 5.27 10.04
CA SER A 111 11.91 6.27 10.87
C SER A 111 12.84 7.35 11.45
N THR A 112 14.15 7.26 11.19
CA THR A 112 15.16 8.25 11.61
C THR A 112 15.86 8.86 10.40
N PRO A 113 16.43 10.08 10.52
CA PRO A 113 17.27 10.65 9.47
C PRO A 113 18.36 9.67 9.04
N ILE A 114 18.46 9.46 7.73
CA ILE A 114 19.32 8.41 7.17
C ILE A 114 20.76 8.93 7.13
N PRO A 115 21.73 8.22 7.74
CA PRO A 115 23.13 8.59 7.64
C PRO A 115 23.58 8.65 6.18
N TYR A 116 24.36 9.67 5.83
CA TYR A 116 24.85 9.88 4.46
C TYR A 116 25.55 8.63 3.88
N GLN A 117 26.26 7.89 4.73
CA GLN A 117 26.98 6.66 4.36
C GLN A 117 26.06 5.54 3.86
N LEU A 118 24.79 5.53 4.29
CA LEU A 118 23.80 4.51 3.91
C LEU A 118 22.95 4.93 2.71
N PHE A 119 23.13 6.16 2.22
CA PHE A 119 22.28 6.73 1.18
C PHE A 119 22.36 5.94 -0.14
N SER A 120 23.53 5.42 -0.52
CA SER A 120 23.70 4.59 -1.72
C SER A 120 22.96 3.26 -1.65
N SER A 121 22.72 2.73 -0.45
CA SER A 121 22.05 1.45 -0.22
C SER A 121 20.60 1.59 0.23
N ILE A 122 20.04 2.80 0.19
CA ILE A 122 18.74 3.06 0.80
C ILE A 122 17.60 2.28 0.15
N ASN A 123 17.64 2.10 -1.17
CA ASN A 123 16.66 1.27 -1.89
C ASN A 123 16.69 -0.18 -1.39
N GLN A 124 17.88 -0.75 -1.20
CA GLN A 124 18.06 -2.12 -0.71
C GLN A 124 17.59 -2.25 0.73
N ILE A 125 17.95 -1.30 1.60
CA ILE A 125 17.52 -1.26 3.00
C ILE A 125 16.00 -1.22 3.08
N ALA A 126 15.36 -0.30 2.37
CA ALA A 126 13.91 -0.14 2.40
C ALA A 126 13.19 -1.37 1.82
N PHE A 127 13.69 -1.94 0.73
CA PHE A 127 13.18 -3.19 0.16
C PHE A 127 13.24 -4.34 1.18
N ILE A 128 14.40 -4.54 1.83
CA ILE A 128 14.57 -5.59 2.83
C ILE A 128 13.63 -5.36 4.01
N CYS A 129 13.53 -4.14 4.54
CA CYS A 129 12.62 -3.81 5.63
C CYS A 129 11.14 -4.05 5.25
N ALA A 130 10.74 -3.71 4.01
CA ALA A 130 9.40 -3.95 3.51
C ALA A 130 9.06 -5.44 3.57
N PHE A 131 9.88 -6.30 2.95
CA PHE A 131 9.61 -7.74 2.91
C PHE A 131 9.87 -8.43 4.25
N ALA A 132 10.81 -7.94 5.07
CA ALA A 132 11.03 -8.44 6.43
C ALA A 132 9.79 -8.21 7.31
N SER A 133 9.07 -7.10 7.12
CA SER A 133 7.86 -6.79 7.88
C SER A 133 6.73 -7.82 7.68
N ASN A 134 6.73 -8.56 6.57
CA ASN A 134 5.78 -9.65 6.35
C ASN A 134 5.96 -10.78 7.38
N PHE A 135 7.18 -11.05 7.83
CA PHE A 135 7.45 -12.13 8.81
C PHE A 135 7.07 -11.72 10.24
N MET A 136 6.86 -10.43 10.50
CA MET A 136 6.42 -9.92 11.80
C MET A 136 4.91 -10.10 12.04
N TYR A 137 4.16 -10.53 11.02
CA TYR A 137 2.71 -10.74 11.08
C TYR A 137 2.31 -11.75 12.19
N ARG A 138 3.12 -12.78 12.46
CA ARG A 138 2.79 -13.86 13.41
C ARG A 138 2.85 -13.51 14.90
N GLU A 139 3.50 -12.42 15.32
CA GLU A 139 3.69 -12.14 16.75
C GLU A 139 2.61 -11.23 17.37
N ASN A 140 1.86 -10.47 16.57
CA ASN A 140 0.91 -9.48 17.08
C ASN A 140 -0.52 -10.01 17.21
N GLU A 141 -0.93 -10.97 16.39
CA GLU A 141 -2.29 -11.54 16.45
C GLU A 141 -2.44 -12.51 17.64
N LYS A 142 -1.38 -13.27 17.97
CA LYS A 142 -1.37 -14.13 19.17
C LYS A 142 -1.49 -13.35 20.47
N ARG A 143 -0.92 -12.16 20.55
CA ARG A 143 -0.96 -11.30 21.76
C ARG A 143 -2.31 -10.61 22.00
N ASN A 144 -3.16 -10.50 20.98
CA ASN A 144 -4.50 -9.94 21.10
C ASN A 144 -5.61 -10.99 21.33
N ILE A 145 -5.28 -12.29 21.23
CA ILE A 145 -6.19 -13.39 21.58
C ILE A 145 -5.97 -13.83 23.05
N GLU A 146 -4.83 -13.48 23.64
CA GLU A 146 -4.47 -13.80 25.04
C GLU A 146 -4.74 -12.65 26.04
N LYS A 147 -5.50 -11.62 25.66
CA LYS A 147 -5.96 -10.54 26.54
C LYS A 147 -7.47 -10.42 26.48
#